data_AF-A0AAN5Z5N6-F1
#
_entry.id   AF-A0AAN5Z5N6-F1
#
_cell.length_a   1.000
_cell.length_b   1.000
_cell.length_c   1.000
_cell.angle_alpha   90.00
_cell.angle_beta   90.00
_cell.angle_gamma   90.00
#
_symmetry.space_group_name_H-M   'P 1'
#
loop_
_entity.id
_entity.type
_entity.pdbx_description
1 polymer ?
#
loop_
_entity_poly.entity_id
_entity_poly.type
_entity_poly.pdbx_seq_one_letter_code
_entity_poly.pdbx_strand_id
1 'polypeptide(L)'
;MASFASELQGATPPVLPPKPGSHEASRIATPASAGVPPPSEGRIPSNNVNPAPTSIPDPGEQWLPQILEDKSKQDLAELLANPDLLNALTHSPESIHPSLQASHQALSAALNENIEFANQLIDMEARLSHQRASTQAQLLATHTLERQWRQKQSNMDHALAPFSPSALYQQLGQGVQEQALVCEAMEESFLDGEGEGVAATEREVTDWVRKYREAKVQYYLRQERKQRWDEGRVGGWR
;
A
#
# COMPACT_ATOMS: atom_id res chain seq x y z
N MET A 1 -36.59 16.28 35.53
CA MET A 1 -37.23 16.07 34.21
C MET A 1 -36.64 17.06 33.23
N ALA A 2 -35.76 16.59 32.35
CA ALA A 2 -35.21 17.29 31.16
C ALA A 2 -34.12 16.36 30.61
N SER A 3 -33.87 16.14 29.32
CA SER A 3 -34.58 16.35 28.06
C SER A 3 -33.80 15.47 27.07
N PHE A 4 -34.48 14.62 26.30
CA PHE A 4 -33.83 13.83 25.25
C PHE A 4 -33.57 14.74 24.04
N ALA A 5 -32.30 14.93 23.69
CA ALA A 5 -31.92 15.55 22.43
C ALA A 5 -31.80 14.46 21.36
N SER A 6 -32.74 14.47 20.41
CA SER A 6 -32.69 13.70 19.18
C SER A 6 -31.69 14.35 18.23
N GLU A 7 -30.58 13.66 17.93
CA GLU A 7 -29.72 13.98 16.79
C GLU A 7 -29.86 12.89 15.72
N LEU A 8 -30.78 13.13 14.79
CA LEU A 8 -30.82 12.48 13.48
C LEU A 8 -29.80 13.18 12.57
N GLN A 9 -28.50 12.86 12.71
CA GLN A 9 -27.57 13.15 11.62
C GLN A 9 -27.76 12.09 10.52
N GLY A 10 -28.41 12.52 9.44
CA GLY A 10 -28.55 11.75 8.20
C GLY A 10 -27.18 11.40 7.64
N ALA A 11 -26.89 10.09 7.61
CA ALA A 11 -25.75 9.53 6.92
C ALA A 11 -25.90 9.77 5.41
N THR A 12 -25.14 10.72 4.86
CA THR A 12 -24.95 10.82 3.42
C THR A 12 -24.11 9.61 2.96
N PRO A 13 -24.52 8.89 1.91
CA PRO A 13 -23.75 7.75 1.41
C PRO A 13 -22.43 8.23 0.78
N PRO A 14 -21.36 7.41 0.81
CA PRO A 14 -20.09 7.76 0.19
C PRO A 14 -20.22 7.91 -1.32
N VAL A 15 -19.52 8.89 -1.88
CA VAL A 15 -19.52 9.19 -3.32
C VAL A 15 -18.96 8.01 -4.11
N LEU A 16 -19.71 7.58 -5.14
CA LEU A 16 -19.32 6.52 -6.06
C LEU A 16 -18.19 6.97 -7.00
N PRO A 17 -17.26 6.08 -7.40
CA PRO A 17 -16.20 6.40 -8.34
C PRO A 17 -16.76 6.72 -9.75
N PRO A 18 -16.14 7.64 -10.50
CA PRO A 18 -16.62 8.05 -11.81
C PRO A 18 -16.50 6.92 -12.85
N LYS A 19 -17.52 6.81 -13.71
CA LYS A 19 -17.62 5.84 -14.81
C LYS A 19 -16.62 6.16 -15.93
N PRO A 20 -15.97 5.17 -16.55
CA PRO A 20 -15.02 5.42 -17.63
C PRO A 20 -15.77 5.63 -18.95
N GLY A 21 -15.52 6.77 -19.60
CA GLY A 21 -15.87 6.98 -21.02
C GLY A 21 -16.90 8.08 -21.26
N SER A 22 -16.44 9.31 -21.39
CA SER A 22 -16.79 10.17 -22.53
C SER A 22 -15.83 11.36 -22.55
N HIS A 23 -15.20 11.55 -23.70
CA HIS A 23 -14.18 12.57 -23.94
C HIS A 23 -14.79 13.97 -23.95
N GLU A 24 -14.13 14.90 -23.25
CA GLU A 24 -14.11 16.30 -23.67
C GLU A 24 -12.65 16.75 -23.66
N ALA A 25 -12.07 16.75 -24.86
CA ALA A 25 -10.77 17.33 -25.12
C ALA A 25 -10.96 18.84 -25.24
N SER A 26 -10.36 19.63 -24.34
CA SER A 26 -9.51 20.78 -24.69
C SER A 26 -9.17 21.64 -23.48
N ARG A 27 -7.87 21.94 -23.36
CA ARG A 27 -7.22 22.95 -22.52
C ARG A 27 -7.02 22.60 -21.05
N ILE A 28 -6.12 21.66 -20.80
CA ILE A 28 -5.13 21.82 -19.73
C ILE A 28 -3.79 21.30 -20.21
N ALA A 29 -2.76 22.07 -19.89
CA ALA A 29 -1.43 22.01 -20.44
C ALA A 29 -0.76 20.64 -20.26
N THR A 30 -0.24 20.12 -21.36
CA THR A 30 0.75 19.05 -21.40
C THR A 30 2.10 19.64 -21.00
N PRO A 31 2.77 19.22 -19.91
CA PRO A 31 4.20 19.05 -19.98
C PRO A 31 4.43 17.75 -20.76
N ALA A 32 5.14 17.88 -21.88
CA ALA A 32 5.53 16.77 -22.73
C ALA A 32 6.09 15.61 -21.90
N SER A 33 5.65 14.40 -22.24
CA SER A 33 6.44 13.19 -22.02
C SER A 33 7.74 13.36 -22.81
N ALA A 34 8.74 13.92 -22.13
CA ALA A 34 10.13 13.73 -22.49
C ALA A 34 10.49 12.27 -22.14
N GLY A 35 11.17 11.62 -23.08
CA GLY A 35 11.33 10.17 -23.14
C GLY A 35 11.80 9.48 -21.87
N VAL A 36 11.51 8.18 -21.86
CA VAL A 36 12.29 7.17 -21.14
C VAL A 36 13.77 7.51 -21.33
N PRO A 37 14.54 7.82 -20.27
CA PRO A 37 15.97 7.86 -20.41
C PRO A 37 16.42 6.42 -20.71
N PRO A 38 17.40 6.20 -21.61
CA PRO A 38 18.08 4.91 -21.64
C PRO A 38 18.56 4.56 -20.22
N PRO A 39 18.77 3.27 -19.88
CA PRO A 39 19.39 2.93 -18.62
C PRO A 39 20.66 3.76 -18.51
N SER A 40 20.72 4.62 -17.50
CA SER A 40 21.94 5.35 -17.18
C SER A 40 22.94 4.28 -16.77
N GLU A 41 23.68 3.77 -17.75
CA GLU A 41 25.01 3.19 -17.55
C GLU A 41 25.69 4.05 -16.51
N GLY A 42 26.13 3.40 -15.43
CA GLY A 42 26.57 4.03 -14.19
C GLY A 42 27.29 5.34 -14.44
N ARG A 43 26.56 6.44 -14.33
CA ARG A 43 27.16 7.75 -14.17
C ARG A 43 27.58 7.79 -12.71
N ILE A 44 28.71 7.14 -12.46
CA ILE A 44 29.60 7.46 -11.35
C ILE A 44 29.55 9.00 -11.29
N PRO A 45 29.11 9.62 -10.17
CA PRO A 45 29.27 11.06 -10.05
C PRO A 45 30.72 11.29 -10.39
N SER A 46 30.99 12.04 -11.48
CA SER A 46 32.35 12.36 -11.86
C SER A 46 33.00 12.80 -10.58
N ASN A 47 33.88 11.96 -10.05
CA ASN A 47 34.66 12.30 -8.89
C ASN A 47 35.17 13.67 -9.28
N ASN A 48 34.81 14.68 -8.49
CA ASN A 48 35.62 15.86 -8.42
C ASN A 48 36.94 15.29 -7.89
N VAL A 49 37.74 14.72 -8.80
CA VAL A 49 39.11 14.36 -8.56
C VAL A 49 39.66 15.73 -8.28
N ASN A 50 39.74 16.05 -6.97
CA ASN A 50 40.52 17.17 -6.50
C ASN A 50 41.78 17.13 -7.37
N PRO A 51 42.04 18.17 -8.19
CA PRO A 51 43.21 18.17 -9.03
C PRO A 51 44.36 17.80 -8.11
N ALA A 52 45.05 16.70 -8.42
CA ALA A 52 46.21 16.26 -7.66
C ALA A 52 47.03 17.52 -7.37
N PRO A 53 47.38 17.78 -6.09
CA PRO A 53 47.99 19.04 -5.71
C PRO A 53 49.12 19.31 -6.69
N THR A 54 49.03 20.48 -7.34
CA THR A 54 50.05 21.06 -8.21
C THR A 54 51.41 20.59 -7.74
N SER A 55 52.16 19.91 -8.62
CA SER A 55 53.48 19.34 -8.32
C SER A 55 54.22 20.25 -7.36
N ILE A 56 54.30 19.81 -6.10
CA ILE A 56 54.95 20.52 -5.00
C ILE A 56 56.36 20.83 -5.51
N PRO A 57 56.71 22.10 -5.79
CA PRO A 57 58.01 22.42 -6.34
C PRO A 57 59.05 21.98 -5.31
N ASP A 58 60.03 21.22 -5.79
CA ASP A 58 61.18 20.85 -4.97
C ASP A 58 61.88 22.16 -4.55
N PRO A 59 62.11 22.40 -3.25
CA PRO A 59 62.80 23.61 -2.75
C PRO A 59 64.13 23.93 -3.46
N GLY A 60 64.72 22.94 -4.14
CA GLY A 60 66.04 23.05 -4.75
C GLY A 60 67.14 23.00 -3.70
N GLU A 61 68.37 22.78 -4.15
CA GLU A 61 69.53 22.57 -3.27
C GLU A 61 69.96 23.81 -2.46
N GLN A 62 69.32 24.97 -2.69
CA GLN A 62 69.70 26.26 -2.11
C GLN A 62 68.80 26.68 -0.94
N TRP A 63 67.72 25.94 -0.64
CA TRP A 63 66.79 26.34 0.40
C TRP A 63 67.30 25.97 1.79
N LEU A 64 67.42 26.99 2.65
CA LEU A 64 67.70 26.85 4.08
C LEU A 64 66.69 27.71 4.86
N PRO A 65 66.14 27.23 5.98
CA PRO A 65 65.37 28.08 6.89
C PRO A 65 66.22 29.26 7.39
N GLN A 66 65.67 30.48 7.38
CA GLN A 66 66.37 31.70 7.84
C GLN A 66 66.94 31.58 9.27
N ILE A 67 66.31 30.76 10.10
CA ILE A 67 66.73 30.47 11.49
C ILE A 67 68.09 29.74 11.55
N LEU A 68 68.51 29.11 10.44
CA LEU A 68 69.78 28.40 10.32
C LEU A 68 70.91 29.25 9.71
N GLU A 69 70.61 30.41 9.11
CA GLU A 69 71.62 31.28 8.49
C GLU A 69 72.56 31.92 9.53
N ASP A 70 72.04 32.28 10.71
CA ASP A 70 72.79 32.97 11.77
C ASP A 70 73.43 32.03 12.81
N LYS A 71 73.39 30.71 12.60
CA LYS A 71 73.86 29.70 13.57
C LYS A 71 75.38 29.48 13.48
N SER A 72 76.00 29.17 14.63
CA SER A 72 77.42 28.83 14.67
C SER A 72 77.67 27.44 14.05
N LYS A 73 78.90 27.21 13.54
CA LYS A 73 79.29 25.91 12.97
C LYS A 73 79.16 24.75 13.98
N GLN A 74 79.33 25.04 15.26
CA GLN A 74 79.19 24.06 16.34
C GLN A 74 77.72 23.64 16.49
N ASP A 75 76.79 24.61 16.49
CA ASP A 75 75.35 24.37 16.62
C ASP A 75 74.78 23.64 15.40
N LEU A 76 75.26 23.96 14.20
CA LEU A 76 74.85 23.26 12.97
C LEU A 76 75.29 21.79 12.96
N ALA A 77 76.47 21.48 13.54
CA ALA A 77 76.95 20.10 13.66
C ALA A 77 76.15 19.29 14.68
N GLU A 78 75.76 19.91 15.79
CA GLU A 78 74.90 19.29 16.80
C GLU A 78 73.46 19.07 16.28
N LEU A 79 72.96 20.00 15.47
CA LEU A 79 71.67 19.87 14.80
C LEU A 79 71.69 18.75 13.75
N LEU A 80 72.74 18.69 12.92
CA LEU A 80 72.92 17.62 11.93
C LEU A 80 73.09 16.23 12.56
N ALA A 81 73.64 16.17 13.78
CA ALA A 81 73.77 14.92 14.52
C ALA A 81 72.43 14.38 15.05
N ASN A 82 71.39 15.23 15.13
CA ASN A 82 70.09 14.89 15.72
C ASN A 82 68.97 14.92 14.67
N PRO A 83 68.59 13.76 14.09
CA PRO A 83 67.58 13.69 13.03
C PRO A 83 66.18 14.13 13.50
N ASP A 84 65.86 13.94 14.78
CA ASP A 84 64.56 14.35 15.33
C ASP A 84 64.41 15.89 15.39
N LEU A 85 65.50 16.60 15.67
CA LEU A 85 65.51 18.06 15.65
C LEU A 85 65.42 18.62 14.23
N LEU A 86 66.06 17.96 13.26
CA LEU A 86 65.90 18.29 11.85
C LEU A 86 64.45 18.07 11.41
N ASN A 87 63.84 16.95 11.82
CA ASN A 87 62.45 16.64 11.50
C ASN A 87 61.48 17.66 12.15
N ALA A 88 61.75 18.08 13.38
CA ALA A 88 60.99 19.14 14.03
C ALA A 88 61.12 20.48 13.30
N LEU A 89 62.31 20.84 12.81
CA LEU A 89 62.52 22.06 12.03
C LEU A 89 61.85 22.02 10.66
N THR A 90 61.84 20.88 9.97
CA THR A 90 61.18 20.79 8.65
C THR A 90 59.65 20.91 8.73
N HIS A 91 59.05 20.56 9.87
CA HIS A 91 57.60 20.61 10.09
C HIS A 91 57.13 21.78 10.97
N SER A 92 58.06 22.53 11.58
CA SER A 92 57.74 23.71 12.40
C SER A 92 57.22 24.86 11.54
N PRO A 93 56.15 25.57 11.93
CA PRO A 93 55.51 26.61 11.12
C PRO A 93 56.43 27.80 10.79
N GLU A 94 57.49 28.03 11.57
CA GLU A 94 58.44 29.13 11.34
C GLU A 94 59.57 28.76 10.37
N SER A 95 59.84 27.46 10.19
CA SER A 95 60.94 26.94 9.36
C SER A 95 60.49 25.98 8.26
N ILE A 96 59.18 25.75 8.12
CA ILE A 96 58.59 24.89 7.10
C ILE A 96 58.76 25.49 5.71
N HIS A 97 59.08 24.65 4.74
CA HIS A 97 59.08 25.06 3.34
C HIS A 97 57.64 25.28 2.84
N PRO A 98 57.34 26.33 2.05
CA PRO A 98 55.99 26.59 1.54
C PRO A 98 55.34 25.41 0.79
N SER A 99 56.13 24.55 0.15
CA SER A 99 55.61 23.39 -0.58
C SER A 99 55.16 22.26 0.37
N LEU A 100 55.88 22.04 1.48
CA LEU A 100 55.50 21.10 2.55
C LEU A 100 54.28 21.66 3.30
N GLN A 101 54.25 22.97 3.57
CA GLN A 101 53.09 23.64 4.15
C GLN A 101 51.84 23.50 3.27
N ALA A 102 51.96 23.71 1.96
CA ALA A 102 50.87 23.51 1.00
C ALA A 102 50.37 22.06 0.99
N SER A 103 51.28 21.08 1.12
CA SER A 103 50.90 19.67 1.22
C SER A 103 50.10 19.34 2.49
N HIS A 104 50.51 19.87 3.65
CA HIS A 104 49.78 19.71 4.91
C HIS A 104 48.41 20.38 4.85
N GLN A 105 48.32 21.56 4.23
CA GLN A 105 47.05 22.25 4.03
C GLN A 105 46.12 21.44 3.11
N ALA A 106 46.63 20.92 2.00
CA ALA A 106 45.84 20.07 1.10
C ALA A 106 45.35 18.78 1.80
N LEU A 107 46.22 18.12 2.57
CA LEU A 107 45.86 16.91 3.31
C LEU A 107 44.85 17.18 4.43
N SER A 108 45.02 18.27 5.17
CA SER A 108 44.06 18.64 6.23
C SER A 108 42.71 19.06 5.66
N ALA A 109 42.69 19.77 4.52
CA ALA A 109 41.46 20.08 3.81
C ALA A 109 40.73 18.82 3.33
N ALA A 110 41.44 17.88 2.70
CA ALA A 110 40.89 16.61 2.25
C ALA A 110 40.38 15.73 3.41
N LEU A 111 41.07 15.76 4.56
CA LEU A 111 40.64 15.04 5.76
C LEU A 111 39.33 15.64 6.32
N ASN A 112 39.24 16.97 6.41
CA ASN A 112 38.02 17.65 6.85
C ASN A 112 36.84 17.36 5.91
N GLU A 113 37.08 17.38 4.60
CA GLU A 113 36.08 17.04 3.59
C GLU A 113 35.59 15.58 3.75
N ASN A 114 36.50 14.64 4.00
CA ASN A 114 36.14 13.24 4.26
C ASN A 114 35.29 13.09 5.53
N ILE A 115 35.64 13.79 6.61
CA ILE A 115 34.83 13.81 7.84
C ILE A 115 33.43 14.36 7.55
N GLU A 116 33.32 15.43 6.77
CA GLU A 116 32.04 16.00 6.38
C GLU A 116 31.20 15.00 5.59
N PHE A 117 31.78 14.32 4.59
CA PHE A 117 31.09 13.28 3.85
C PHE A 117 30.66 12.10 4.73
N ALA A 118 31.50 11.67 5.68
CA ALA A 118 31.14 10.63 6.63
C ALA A 118 29.91 11.03 7.47
N ASN A 119 29.87 12.27 7.95
CA ASN A 119 28.72 12.79 8.71
C ASN A 119 27.45 12.87 7.84
N GLN A 120 27.58 13.32 6.58
CA GLN A 120 26.47 13.35 5.63
C GLN A 120 25.93 11.94 5.33
N LEU A 121 26.81 10.96 5.18
CA LEU A 121 26.43 9.56 4.96
C LEU A 121 25.67 8.99 6.16
N ILE A 122 26.11 9.28 7.39
CA ILE A 122 25.42 8.84 8.61
C ILE A 122 24.01 9.42 8.69
N ASP A 123 23.84 10.71 8.40
CA ASP A 123 22.51 11.34 8.39
C ASP A 123 21.62 10.76 7.28
N MET A 124 22.19 10.46 6.11
CA MET A 124 21.45 9.83 5.03
C MET A 124 21.04 8.38 5.33
N GLU A 125 21.91 7.64 5.99
CA GLU A 125 21.59 6.30 6.50
C GLU A 125 20.43 6.34 7.51
N ALA A 126 20.48 7.28 8.46
CA ALA A 126 19.41 7.48 9.43
C ALA A 126 18.07 7.80 8.73
N ARG A 127 18.08 8.73 7.77
CA ARG A 127 16.88 9.08 6.98
C ARG A 127 16.35 7.88 6.17
N LEU A 128 17.20 7.11 5.53
CA LEU A 128 16.80 5.90 4.80
C LEU A 128 16.24 4.82 5.72
N SER A 129 16.84 4.60 6.89
CA SER A 129 16.35 3.64 7.88
C SER A 129 14.95 4.00 8.37
N HIS A 130 14.70 5.29 8.64
CA HIS A 130 13.40 5.79 9.05
C HIS A 130 12.35 5.63 7.94
N GLN A 131 12.71 5.96 6.70
CA GLN A 131 11.82 5.78 5.54
C GLN A 131 11.46 4.31 5.31
N ARG A 132 12.43 3.39 5.46
CA ARG A 132 12.18 1.94 5.36
C ARG A 132 11.23 1.47 6.47
N ALA A 133 11.43 1.89 7.70
CA ALA A 133 10.54 1.53 8.81
C ALA A 133 9.11 2.07 8.59
N SER A 134 8.97 3.32 8.16
CA SER A 134 7.67 3.94 7.88
C SER A 134 6.92 3.25 6.73
N THR A 135 7.61 2.98 5.63
CA THR A 135 7.02 2.27 4.48
C THR A 135 6.64 0.83 4.82
N GLN A 136 7.45 0.12 5.61
CA GLN A 136 7.11 -1.21 6.11
C GLN A 136 5.85 -1.18 6.99
N ALA A 137 5.74 -0.21 7.90
CA ALA A 137 4.55 -0.06 8.74
C ALA A 137 3.30 0.24 7.90
N GLN A 138 3.41 1.12 6.89
CA GLN A 138 2.32 1.43 5.97
C GLN A 138 1.90 0.21 5.16
N LEU A 139 2.86 -0.58 4.64
CA LEU A 139 2.57 -1.80 3.88
C LEU A 139 1.86 -2.86 4.73
N LEU A 140 2.27 -3.03 5.99
CA LEU A 140 1.56 -3.92 6.91
C LEU A 140 0.14 -3.42 7.18
N ALA A 141 -0.03 -2.12 7.41
CA ALA A 141 -1.35 -1.52 7.60
C ALA A 141 -2.25 -1.73 6.37
N THR A 142 -1.74 -1.52 5.15
CA THR A 142 -2.54 -1.72 3.92
C THR A 142 -2.95 -3.18 3.74
N HIS A 143 -2.06 -4.14 4.00
CA HIS A 143 -2.44 -5.56 3.96
C HIS A 143 -3.50 -5.93 5.01
N THR A 144 -3.44 -5.35 6.20
CA THR A 144 -4.50 -5.59 7.20
C THR A 144 -5.84 -5.03 6.73
N LEU A 145 -5.85 -3.83 6.14
CA LEU A 145 -7.07 -3.23 5.59
C LEU A 145 -7.63 -4.03 4.41
N GLU A 146 -6.76 -4.53 3.55
CA GLU A 146 -7.12 -5.39 2.41
C GLU A 146 -7.82 -6.67 2.88
N ARG A 147 -7.29 -7.34 3.92
CA ARG A 147 -7.93 -8.51 4.53
C ARG A 147 -9.28 -8.17 5.13
N GLN A 148 -9.38 -7.05 5.85
CA GLN A 148 -10.65 -6.58 6.43
C GLN A 148 -11.69 -6.28 5.35
N TRP A 149 -11.27 -5.66 4.24
CA TRP A 149 -12.15 -5.36 3.12
C TRP A 149 -12.65 -6.65 2.43
N ARG A 150 -11.76 -7.61 2.15
CA ARG A 150 -12.16 -8.91 1.61
C ARG A 150 -13.14 -9.64 2.51
N GLN A 151 -12.92 -9.59 3.83
CA GLN A 151 -13.86 -10.17 4.80
C GLN A 151 -15.23 -9.48 4.74
N LYS A 152 -15.25 -8.14 4.70
CA LYS A 152 -16.50 -7.38 4.58
C LYS A 152 -17.24 -7.69 3.28
N GLN A 153 -16.53 -7.79 2.18
CA GLN A 153 -17.11 -8.16 0.89
C GLN A 153 -17.70 -9.57 0.94
N SER A 154 -16.95 -10.55 1.45
CA SER A 154 -17.46 -11.91 1.64
C SER A 154 -18.70 -11.96 2.54
N ASN A 155 -18.72 -11.20 3.63
CA ASN A 155 -19.89 -11.12 4.51
C ASN A 155 -21.09 -10.50 3.79
N MET A 156 -20.88 -9.46 2.98
CA MET A 156 -21.93 -8.84 2.17
C MET A 156 -22.45 -9.82 1.12
N ASP A 157 -21.58 -10.49 0.38
CA ASP A 157 -21.96 -11.47 -0.63
C ASP A 157 -22.74 -12.63 0.00
N HIS A 158 -22.34 -13.09 1.20
CA HIS A 158 -23.07 -14.11 1.95
C HIS A 158 -24.45 -13.62 2.42
N ALA A 159 -24.55 -12.38 2.91
CA ALA A 159 -25.82 -11.78 3.32
C ALA A 159 -26.78 -11.55 2.14
N LEU A 160 -26.25 -11.25 0.95
CA LEU A 160 -27.03 -11.03 -0.26
C LEU A 160 -27.34 -12.33 -1.02
N ALA A 161 -26.60 -13.41 -0.80
CA ALA A 161 -26.76 -14.67 -1.53
C ALA A 161 -28.22 -15.21 -1.54
N PRO A 162 -28.98 -15.20 -0.43
CA PRO A 162 -30.38 -15.65 -0.43
C PRO A 162 -31.32 -14.75 -1.27
N PHE A 163 -30.95 -13.49 -1.45
CA PHE A 163 -31.71 -12.52 -2.24
C PHE A 163 -31.21 -12.42 -3.68
N SER A 164 -30.27 -13.28 -4.08
CA SER A 164 -29.83 -13.38 -5.46
C SER A 164 -30.99 -13.87 -6.35
N PRO A 165 -31.08 -13.42 -7.61
CA PRO A 165 -32.14 -13.85 -8.51
C PRO A 165 -32.24 -15.37 -8.66
N SER A 166 -31.10 -16.07 -8.67
CA SER A 166 -31.05 -17.53 -8.71
C SER A 166 -31.57 -18.18 -7.43
N ALA A 167 -31.24 -17.65 -6.24
CA ALA A 167 -31.73 -18.18 -4.98
C ALA A 167 -33.23 -17.97 -4.83
N LEU A 168 -33.74 -16.78 -5.19
CA LEU A 168 -35.17 -16.49 -5.19
C LEU A 168 -35.93 -17.39 -6.18
N TYR A 169 -35.37 -17.63 -7.36
CA TYR A 169 -35.95 -18.54 -8.34
C TYR A 169 -35.97 -20.00 -7.82
N GLN A 170 -34.87 -20.45 -7.20
CA GLN A 170 -34.82 -21.77 -6.57
C GLN A 170 -35.85 -21.91 -5.45
N GLN A 171 -35.98 -20.91 -4.58
CA GLN A 171 -36.96 -20.88 -3.50
C GLN A 171 -38.40 -20.87 -4.03
N LEU A 172 -38.67 -20.15 -5.13
CA LEU A 172 -39.98 -20.20 -5.79
C LEU A 172 -40.26 -21.60 -6.36
N GLY A 173 -39.28 -22.22 -7.00
CA GLY A 173 -39.37 -23.59 -7.52
C GLY A 173 -39.63 -24.62 -6.40
N GLN A 174 -38.91 -24.52 -5.30
CA GLN A 174 -39.12 -25.35 -4.10
C GLN A 174 -40.52 -25.12 -3.52
N GLY A 175 -40.95 -23.87 -3.36
CA GLY A 175 -42.28 -23.57 -2.85
C GLY A 175 -43.44 -24.05 -3.74
N VAL A 176 -43.22 -24.20 -5.06
CA VAL A 176 -44.19 -24.86 -5.96
C VAL A 176 -44.22 -26.37 -5.68
N GLN A 177 -43.06 -27.01 -5.57
CA GLN A 177 -42.96 -28.44 -5.30
C GLN A 177 -43.53 -28.82 -3.94
N GLU A 178 -43.17 -28.07 -2.88
CA GLU A 178 -43.70 -28.25 -1.53
C GLU A 178 -45.22 -28.13 -1.50
N GLN A 179 -45.79 -27.14 -2.21
CA GLN A 179 -47.24 -26.98 -2.28
C GLN A 179 -47.92 -28.12 -3.05
N ALA A 180 -47.24 -28.70 -4.05
CA ALA A 180 -47.74 -29.88 -4.75
C ALA A 180 -47.82 -31.08 -3.80
N LEU A 181 -46.74 -31.33 -3.05
CA LEU A 181 -46.68 -32.39 -2.04
C LEU A 181 -47.71 -32.20 -0.93
N VAL A 182 -47.95 -30.96 -0.50
CA VAL A 182 -49.03 -30.67 0.46
C VAL A 182 -50.40 -31.03 -0.11
N CYS A 183 -50.68 -30.69 -1.37
CA CYS A 183 -51.94 -31.08 -2.00
C CYS A 183 -52.07 -32.62 -2.08
N GLU A 184 -51.01 -33.31 -2.48
CA GLU A 184 -50.96 -34.78 -2.57
C GLU A 184 -51.16 -35.42 -1.19
N ALA A 185 -50.44 -34.97 -0.17
CA ALA A 185 -50.60 -35.45 1.21
C ALA A 185 -52.01 -35.18 1.77
N MET A 186 -52.66 -34.07 1.39
CA MET A 186 -54.06 -33.80 1.75
C MET A 186 -55.05 -34.73 1.03
N GLU A 187 -54.75 -35.12 -0.21
CA GLU A 187 -55.52 -36.12 -0.97
C GLU A 187 -55.35 -37.50 -0.34
N GLU A 188 -54.12 -37.93 -0.08
CA GLU A 188 -53.80 -39.20 0.58
C GLU A 188 -54.42 -39.28 1.98
N SER A 189 -54.26 -38.24 2.82
CA SER A 189 -54.87 -38.20 4.16
C SER A 189 -56.39 -38.24 4.14
N PHE A 190 -57.04 -37.75 3.08
CA PHE A 190 -58.48 -37.86 2.94
C PHE A 190 -58.92 -39.26 2.50
N LEU A 191 -58.12 -39.92 1.64
CA LEU A 191 -58.39 -41.26 1.14
C LEU A 191 -58.10 -42.34 2.20
N ASP A 192 -57.06 -42.16 3.01
CA ASP A 192 -56.65 -43.13 4.03
C ASP A 192 -57.57 -43.13 5.25
N GLY A 193 -58.23 -42.00 5.55
CA GLY A 193 -59.18 -41.84 6.66
C GLY A 193 -58.57 -42.06 8.05
N GLU A 194 -59.11 -41.40 9.08
CA GLU A 194 -58.79 -41.81 10.46
C GLU A 194 -59.28 -43.26 10.63
N GLY A 195 -58.35 -44.18 10.88
CA GLY A 195 -58.48 -45.61 10.61
C GLY A 195 -59.81 -46.27 11.00
N GLU A 196 -60.12 -47.34 10.25
CA GLU A 196 -61.21 -48.29 10.49
C GLU A 196 -62.58 -47.94 9.88
N GLY A 197 -62.63 -47.66 8.57
CA GLY A 197 -63.85 -47.80 7.76
C GLY A 197 -65.02 -46.86 8.09
N VAL A 198 -64.81 -45.87 8.96
CA VAL A 198 -65.80 -44.84 9.29
C VAL A 198 -65.73 -43.74 8.23
N ALA A 199 -66.84 -43.52 7.52
CA ALA A 199 -66.94 -42.42 6.57
C ALA A 199 -66.84 -41.07 7.30
N ALA A 200 -65.98 -40.16 6.80
CA ALA A 200 -65.82 -38.81 7.33
C ALA A 200 -67.16 -38.09 7.45
N THR A 201 -67.33 -37.27 8.50
CA THR A 201 -68.58 -36.53 8.71
C THR A 201 -68.75 -35.45 7.64
N GLU A 202 -69.99 -35.08 7.28
CA GLU A 202 -70.27 -34.06 6.27
C GLU A 202 -69.56 -32.71 6.58
N ARG A 203 -69.37 -32.41 7.87
CA ARG A 203 -68.62 -31.23 8.32
C ARG A 203 -67.12 -31.35 8.03
N GLU A 204 -66.51 -32.50 8.29
CA GLU A 204 -65.10 -32.75 7.96
C GLU A 204 -64.84 -32.69 6.46
N VAL A 205 -65.76 -33.24 5.65
CA VAL A 205 -65.66 -33.20 4.19
C VAL A 205 -65.71 -31.76 3.68
N THR A 206 -66.68 -30.96 4.15
CA THR A 206 -66.79 -29.55 3.73
C THR A 206 -65.61 -28.71 4.18
N ASP A 207 -65.05 -28.98 5.37
CA ASP A 207 -63.85 -28.33 5.87
C ASP A 207 -62.59 -28.72 5.08
N TRP A 208 -62.45 -29.99 4.72
CA TRP A 208 -61.37 -30.47 3.87
C TRP A 208 -61.44 -29.85 2.48
N VAL A 209 -62.62 -29.84 1.84
CA VAL A 209 -62.81 -29.24 0.51
C VAL A 209 -62.41 -27.77 0.51
N ARG A 210 -62.73 -27.03 1.57
CA ARG A 210 -62.33 -25.63 1.73
C ARG A 210 -60.80 -25.49 1.77
N LYS A 211 -60.14 -26.21 2.69
CA LYS A 211 -58.68 -26.18 2.87
C LYS A 211 -57.94 -26.63 1.60
N TYR A 212 -58.44 -27.67 0.94
CA TYR A 212 -57.84 -28.20 -0.28
C TYR A 212 -57.96 -27.23 -1.45
N ARG A 213 -59.11 -26.56 -1.60
CA ARG A 213 -59.27 -25.48 -2.59
C ARG A 213 -58.30 -24.34 -2.34
N GLU A 214 -58.17 -23.90 -1.08
CA GLU A 214 -57.21 -22.86 -0.70
C GLU A 214 -55.77 -23.28 -1.03
N ALA A 215 -55.39 -24.52 -0.75
CA ALA A 215 -54.08 -25.09 -1.09
C ALA A 215 -53.83 -25.14 -2.61
N LYS A 216 -54.81 -25.58 -3.42
CA LYS A 216 -54.71 -25.59 -4.89
C LYS A 216 -54.63 -24.18 -5.48
N VAL A 217 -55.36 -23.20 -4.92
CA VAL A 217 -55.25 -21.80 -5.36
C VAL A 217 -53.82 -21.29 -5.15
N GLN A 218 -53.21 -21.57 -3.99
CA GLN A 218 -51.81 -21.20 -3.74
C GLN A 218 -50.83 -21.92 -4.67
N TYR A 219 -51.07 -23.20 -4.97
CA TYR A 219 -50.27 -23.97 -5.92
C TYR A 219 -50.26 -23.33 -7.31
N TYR A 220 -51.44 -23.08 -7.89
CA TYR A 220 -51.55 -22.48 -9.22
C TYR A 220 -50.99 -21.06 -9.27
N LEU A 221 -51.19 -20.26 -8.21
CA LEU A 221 -50.62 -18.92 -8.12
C LEU A 221 -49.09 -18.94 -8.17
N ARG A 222 -48.45 -19.86 -7.42
CA ARG A 222 -46.98 -20.00 -7.44
C ARG A 222 -46.49 -20.53 -8.80
N GLN A 223 -47.21 -21.48 -9.40
CA GLN A 223 -46.90 -22.03 -10.72
C GLN A 223 -46.94 -20.94 -11.80
N GLU A 224 -47.98 -20.11 -11.79
CA GLU A 224 -48.12 -18.98 -12.70
C GLU A 224 -47.02 -17.92 -12.51
N ARG A 225 -46.63 -17.62 -11.26
CA ARG A 225 -45.52 -16.71 -10.98
C ARG A 225 -44.20 -17.26 -11.51
N LYS A 226 -43.97 -18.57 -11.37
CA LYS A 226 -42.79 -19.23 -11.94
C LYS A 226 -42.78 -19.16 -13.46
N GLN A 227 -43.89 -19.48 -14.13
CA GLN A 227 -43.99 -19.36 -15.59
C GLN A 227 -43.73 -17.94 -16.09
N ARG A 228 -44.30 -16.93 -15.40
CA ARG A 228 -44.01 -15.52 -15.73
C ARG A 228 -42.54 -15.15 -15.51
N TRP A 229 -41.88 -15.76 -14.54
CA TRP A 229 -40.44 -15.61 -14.31
C TRP A 229 -39.63 -16.25 -15.45
N ASP A 230 -39.98 -17.46 -15.86
CA ASP A 230 -39.33 -18.20 -16.97
C ASP A 230 -39.42 -17.43 -18.29
N GLU A 231 -40.54 -16.74 -18.51
CA GLU A 231 -40.78 -15.89 -19.68
C GLU A 231 -40.14 -14.48 -19.57
N GLY A 232 -39.51 -14.15 -18.43
CA GLY A 232 -38.93 -12.83 -18.19
C GLY A 232 -39.94 -11.69 -18.07
N ARG A 233 -41.21 -12.00 -17.75
CA ARG A 233 -42.29 -11.02 -17.54
C ARG A 233 -42.35 -10.49 -16.09
N VAL A 234 -41.35 -10.80 -15.27
CA VAL A 234 -41.20 -10.27 -13.92
C VAL A 234 -40.42 -8.94 -14.02
N GLY A 235 -41.06 -7.84 -13.63
CA GLY A 235 -40.49 -6.51 -13.79
C GLY A 235 -39.16 -6.32 -13.04
N GLY A 236 -38.21 -5.65 -13.69
CA GLY A 236 -37.08 -5.01 -13.01
C GLY A 236 -35.74 -5.74 -12.95
N TRP A 237 -35.54 -6.87 -13.65
CA TRP A 237 -34.25 -7.59 -13.64
C TRP A 237 -33.78 -7.92 -15.05
N ARG A 238 -33.30 -6.88 -15.75
CA ARG A 238 -32.36 -6.97 -16.87
C ARG A 238 -31.20 -6.01 -16.62
#